data_AF-A0AAP3EKJ3-F1
#
_entry.id   AF-A0AAP3EKJ3-F1
#
_cell.length_a   1.000
_cell.length_b   1.000
_cell.length_c   1.000
_cell.angle_alpha   90.00
_cell.angle_beta   90.00
_cell.angle_gamma   90.00
#
_symmetry.space_group_name_H-M   'P 1'
#
loop_
_entity.id
_entity.type
_entity.pdbx_description
1 polymer ?
#
loop_
_entity_poly.entity_id
_entity_poly.type
_entity_poly.pdbx_seq_one_letter_code
_entity_poly.pdbx_strand_id
1 'polypeptide(L)'
;MSSNFERSQLTKIMISSAPVTAETLDSASYLGLSCTIKEVQFTAGQKQDIDVTTLYSVEQENINGLGAASEISMSGNFYLNAAQNALRSAYDNDTTYGFKVIFPSGNGFTFMAEVRQHTWSAGTNGVVAATFS
;
A
#
# COMPACT_ATOMS: atom_id res chain seq x y z
N MET A 1 -12.75 9.00 -29.97
CA MET A 1 -12.11 9.28 -28.67
C MET A 1 -11.45 7.99 -28.23
N SER A 2 -10.12 7.92 -28.15
CA SER A 2 -9.41 6.71 -27.70
C SER A 2 -9.34 6.67 -26.17
N SER A 3 -9.43 5.47 -25.60
CA SER A 3 -9.24 5.28 -24.16
C SER A 3 -7.79 5.61 -23.78
N ASN A 4 -7.60 6.39 -22.71
CA ASN A 4 -6.30 6.60 -22.08
C ASN A 4 -6.14 5.56 -20.97
N PHE A 5 -5.07 4.76 -21.02
CA PHE A 5 -4.83 3.69 -20.05
C PHE A 5 -3.34 3.56 -19.75
N GLU A 6 -3.03 3.11 -18.53
CA GLU A 6 -1.68 2.72 -18.11
C GLU A 6 -1.60 1.19 -18.13
N ARG A 7 -0.47 0.62 -18.57
CA ARG A 7 -0.26 -0.83 -18.53
C ARG A 7 0.24 -1.24 -17.16
N SER A 8 -0.21 -2.37 -16.62
CA SER A 8 0.28 -2.89 -15.34
C SER A 8 1.54 -3.76 -15.47
N GLN A 9 1.76 -4.40 -16.61
CA GLN A 9 2.91 -5.29 -16.84
C GLN A 9 4.22 -4.51 -16.78
N LEU A 10 5.21 -5.03 -16.02
CA LEU A 10 6.50 -4.38 -15.70
C LEU A 10 6.45 -3.32 -14.59
N THR A 11 5.35 -3.24 -13.83
CA THR A 11 5.29 -2.42 -12.61
C THR A 11 6.37 -2.85 -11.61
N LYS A 12 7.16 -1.89 -11.15
CA LYS A 12 8.21 -2.08 -10.15
C LYS A 12 7.65 -1.77 -8.76
N ILE A 13 7.66 -2.77 -7.88
CA ILE A 13 7.20 -2.64 -6.49
C ILE A 13 8.42 -2.89 -5.64
N MET A 14 8.68 -2.01 -4.68
CA MET A 14 9.86 -2.04 -3.85
C MET A 14 9.54 -1.63 -2.42
N ILE A 15 10.29 -2.19 -1.47
CA ILE A 15 10.29 -1.85 -0.05
C ILE A 15 11.70 -1.42 0.37
N SER A 16 11.82 -0.48 1.31
CA SER A 16 13.11 -0.12 1.90
C SER A 16 13.72 -1.31 2.67
N SER A 17 15.04 -1.40 2.70
CA SER A 17 15.71 -2.47 3.45
C SER A 17 15.65 -2.28 4.98
N ALA A 18 15.33 -1.06 5.43
CA ALA A 18 15.27 -0.67 6.83
C ALA A 18 14.13 0.35 7.05
N PRO A 19 13.74 0.62 8.32
CA PRO A 19 12.78 1.66 8.64
C PRO A 19 13.25 3.04 8.16
N VAL A 20 12.30 3.91 7.80
CA VAL A 20 12.59 5.24 7.23
C VAL A 20 11.79 6.34 7.91
N THR A 21 12.32 7.56 7.85
CA THR A 21 11.60 8.82 8.14
C THR A 21 11.35 9.58 6.85
N ALA A 22 10.59 10.69 6.93
CA ALA A 22 10.34 11.56 5.78
C ALA A 22 11.63 12.09 5.13
N GLU A 23 12.69 12.31 5.93
CA GLU A 23 13.98 12.82 5.45
C GLU A 23 14.82 11.74 4.76
N THR A 24 14.70 10.48 5.19
CA THR A 24 15.52 9.38 4.68
C THR A 24 14.87 8.59 3.55
N LEU A 25 13.60 8.87 3.24
CA LEU A 25 12.79 8.12 2.28
C LEU A 25 13.45 8.09 0.88
N ASP A 26 13.92 9.23 0.39
CA ASP A 26 14.47 9.31 -0.96
C ASP A 26 15.84 8.62 -1.10
N SER A 27 16.66 8.67 -0.06
CA SER A 27 18.01 8.09 -0.03
C SER A 27 18.05 6.62 0.44
N ALA A 28 16.92 6.04 0.84
CA ALA A 28 16.86 4.67 1.34
C ALA A 28 17.25 3.65 0.26
N SER A 29 17.82 2.51 0.69
CA SER A 29 18.06 1.37 -0.19
C SER A 29 16.76 0.57 -0.37
N TYR A 30 16.40 0.26 -1.62
CA TYR A 30 15.14 -0.38 -1.98
C TYR A 30 15.36 -1.80 -2.52
N LEU A 31 14.54 -2.73 -2.03
CA LEU A 31 14.52 -4.15 -2.39
C LEU A 31 13.31 -4.44 -3.29
N GLY A 32 13.51 -5.18 -4.37
CA GLY A 32 12.48 -5.48 -5.36
C GLY A 32 11.50 -6.58 -4.93
N LEU A 33 10.20 -6.29 -5.03
CA LEU A 33 9.07 -7.19 -4.75
C LEU A 33 8.34 -7.67 -6.02
N SER A 34 8.61 -7.07 -7.18
CA SER A 34 7.89 -7.32 -8.44
C SER A 34 7.91 -8.76 -8.95
N CYS A 35 8.92 -9.55 -8.59
CA CYS A 35 8.97 -10.96 -9.02
C CYS A 35 8.04 -11.85 -8.17
N THR A 36 7.49 -11.33 -7.07
CA THR A 36 6.63 -12.10 -6.16
C THR A 36 5.24 -11.53 -6.00
N ILE A 37 5.08 -10.20 -6.07
CA ILE A 37 3.78 -9.53 -5.94
C ILE A 37 3.07 -9.53 -7.29
N LYS A 38 1.79 -9.89 -7.28
CA LYS A 38 0.92 -9.97 -8.47
C LYS A 38 -0.01 -8.77 -8.58
N GLU A 39 -0.39 -8.19 -7.44
CA GLU A 39 -1.34 -7.10 -7.38
C GLU A 39 -0.99 -6.17 -6.20
N VAL A 40 -1.19 -4.87 -6.43
CA VAL A 40 -1.12 -3.83 -5.41
C VAL A 40 -2.38 -3.01 -5.52
N GLN A 41 -3.09 -2.88 -4.41
CA GLN A 41 -4.29 -2.07 -4.30
C GLN A 41 -4.05 -0.97 -3.28
N PHE A 42 -4.38 0.27 -3.66
CA PHE A 42 -4.40 1.41 -2.76
C PHE A 42 -5.85 1.86 -2.57
N THR A 43 -6.25 2.03 -1.32
CA THR A 43 -7.54 2.60 -0.94
C THR A 43 -7.28 3.85 -0.11
N ALA A 44 -7.67 5.01 -0.63
CA ALA A 44 -7.60 6.24 0.12
C ALA A 44 -8.57 6.19 1.30
N GLY A 45 -8.15 6.71 2.45
CA GLY A 45 -8.99 6.81 3.62
C GLY A 45 -10.22 7.70 3.36
N GLN A 46 -11.40 7.22 3.76
CA GLN A 46 -12.63 8.00 3.67
C GLN A 46 -12.62 9.10 4.73
N LYS A 47 -13.18 10.26 4.42
CA LYS A 47 -13.48 11.29 5.42
C LYS A 47 -14.85 11.01 6.00
N GLN A 48 -14.97 11.12 7.32
CA GLN A 48 -16.29 11.10 7.95
C GLN A 48 -17.03 12.38 7.62
N ASP A 49 -18.32 12.31 7.31
CA ASP A 49 -19.17 13.49 7.29
C ASP A 49 -19.64 13.79 8.72
N ILE A 50 -19.41 15.02 9.19
CA ILE A 50 -19.95 15.49 10.46
C ILE A 50 -21.21 16.27 10.16
N ASP A 51 -22.33 15.74 10.62
CA ASP A 51 -23.62 16.43 10.57
C ASP A 51 -23.61 17.58 11.58
N VAL A 52 -23.72 18.80 11.06
CA VAL A 52 -23.78 20.04 11.85
C VAL A 52 -25.13 20.73 11.71
N THR A 53 -26.15 20.00 11.22
CA THR A 53 -27.50 20.53 11.01
C THR A 53 -28.06 21.08 12.32
N THR A 54 -28.51 22.32 12.28
CA THR A 54 -29.07 23.04 13.43
C THR A 54 -30.59 23.17 13.30
N LEU A 55 -31.26 23.56 14.40
CA LEU A 55 -32.71 23.84 14.37
C LEU A 55 -33.11 25.01 13.46
N TYR A 56 -32.13 25.83 13.02
CA TYR A 56 -32.34 26.92 12.07
C TYR A 56 -32.03 26.49 10.62
N SER A 57 -31.44 25.32 10.42
CA SER A 57 -31.07 24.83 9.10
C SER A 57 -32.33 24.40 8.32
N VAL A 58 -32.40 24.77 7.04
CA VAL A 58 -33.52 24.43 6.14
C VAL A 58 -33.24 23.18 5.31
N GLU A 59 -31.98 22.72 5.29
CA GLU A 59 -31.49 21.51 4.63
C GLU A 59 -30.41 20.86 5.52
N GLN A 60 -30.03 19.62 5.20
CA GLN A 60 -28.97 18.93 5.94
C GLN A 60 -27.60 19.55 5.62
N GLU A 61 -26.86 19.91 6.66
CA GLU A 61 -25.56 20.57 6.55
C GLU A 61 -24.46 19.65 7.09
N ASN A 62 -23.50 19.32 6.23
CA ASN A 62 -22.38 18.45 6.58
C ASN A 62 -21.06 19.19 6.39
N ILE A 63 -20.12 18.96 7.31
CA ILE A 63 -18.71 19.36 7.16
C ILE A 63 -17.81 18.12 7.11
N ASN A 64 -16.66 18.26 6.45
CA ASN A 64 -15.66 17.20 6.44
C ASN A 64 -15.08 16.99 7.83
N GLY A 65 -15.20 15.77 8.35
CA GLY A 65 -14.55 15.30 9.56
C GLY A 65 -13.14 14.80 9.33
N LEU A 66 -12.63 14.04 10.31
CA LEU A 66 -11.29 13.50 10.27
C LEU A 66 -11.18 12.43 9.17
N GLY A 67 -10.09 12.49 8.40
CA GLY A 67 -9.79 11.47 7.40
C GLY A 67 -9.31 10.17 8.05
N ALA A 68 -9.87 9.04 7.63
CA ALA A 68 -9.32 7.74 7.96
C ALA A 68 -7.92 7.56 7.35
N ALA A 69 -7.13 6.64 7.90
CA ALA A 69 -5.87 6.25 7.29
C ALA A 69 -6.13 5.56 5.95
N SER A 70 -5.26 5.80 4.98
CA SER A 70 -5.26 5.04 3.72
C SER A 70 -4.67 3.66 3.95
N GLU A 71 -5.13 2.68 3.18
CA GLU A 71 -4.71 1.29 3.29
C GLU A 71 -4.14 0.81 1.94
N ILE A 72 -3.14 -0.07 2.01
CA ILE A 72 -2.54 -0.69 0.85
C ILE A 72 -2.50 -2.19 1.06
N SER A 73 -2.99 -2.94 0.08
CA SER A 73 -2.91 -4.40 0.07
C SER A 73 -2.02 -4.85 -1.07
N MET A 74 -1.05 -5.71 -0.76
CA MET A 74 -0.14 -6.32 -1.73
C MET A 74 -0.31 -7.84 -1.68
N SER A 75 -0.78 -8.42 -2.79
CA SER A 75 -1.03 -9.86 -2.89
C SER A 75 -0.10 -10.50 -3.92
N GLY A 76 0.38 -11.72 -3.62
CA GLY A 76 1.39 -12.36 -4.42
C GLY A 76 1.66 -13.82 -4.07
N ASN A 77 2.78 -14.32 -4.56
CA ASN A 77 3.30 -15.63 -4.17
C ASN A 77 4.18 -15.47 -2.93
N PHE A 78 4.02 -16.38 -1.97
CA PHE A 78 4.96 -16.50 -0.87
C PHE A 78 6.33 -16.93 -1.41
N TYR A 79 7.37 -16.21 -1.00
CA TYR A 79 8.75 -16.55 -1.31
C TYR A 79 9.68 -16.05 -0.20
N LEU A 80 10.77 -16.78 0.05
CA LEU A 80 11.76 -16.37 1.04
C LEU A 80 12.89 -15.61 0.34
N ASN A 81 12.79 -14.28 0.31
CA ASN A 81 13.85 -13.39 -0.17
C ASN A 81 14.00 -12.17 0.76
N ALA A 82 15.05 -11.38 0.53
CA ALA A 82 15.32 -10.19 1.34
C ALA A 82 14.13 -9.21 1.38
N ALA A 83 13.40 -9.07 0.27
CA ALA A 83 12.29 -8.12 0.17
C ALA A 83 11.04 -8.56 0.97
N GLN A 84 10.62 -9.83 0.86
CA GLN A 84 9.52 -10.36 1.67
C GLN A 84 9.91 -10.53 3.14
N ASN A 85 11.18 -10.79 3.43
CA ASN A 85 11.65 -10.77 4.82
C ASN A 85 11.60 -9.36 5.40
N ALA A 86 11.91 -8.31 4.63
CA ALA A 86 11.72 -6.94 5.07
C ALA A 86 10.24 -6.62 5.39
N LEU A 87 9.28 -7.13 4.59
CA LEU A 87 7.85 -7.00 4.90
C LEU A 87 7.46 -7.69 6.21
N ARG A 88 8.01 -8.88 6.49
CA ARG A 88 7.75 -9.60 7.75
C ARG A 88 8.40 -8.90 8.94
N SER A 89 9.65 -8.44 8.78
CA SER A 89 10.33 -7.66 9.80
C SER A 89 9.60 -6.35 10.10
N ALA A 90 9.03 -5.68 9.09
CA ALA A 90 8.22 -4.48 9.26
C ALA A 90 6.96 -4.74 10.10
N TYR A 91 6.35 -5.91 9.96
CA TYR A 91 5.24 -6.34 10.82
C TYR A 91 5.72 -6.65 12.24
N ASP A 92 6.83 -7.38 12.40
CA ASP A 92 7.31 -7.79 13.73
C ASP A 92 7.86 -6.61 14.58
N ASN A 93 8.28 -5.51 13.93
CA ASN A 93 8.92 -4.38 14.61
C ASN A 93 8.02 -3.16 14.77
N ASP A 94 6.79 -3.19 14.24
CA ASP A 94 5.82 -2.09 14.28
C ASP A 94 6.42 -0.73 13.82
N THR A 95 7.32 -0.77 12.83
CA THR A 95 7.98 0.45 12.31
C THR A 95 7.58 0.79 10.89
N THR A 96 7.78 2.06 10.52
CA THR A 96 7.44 2.57 9.20
C THR A 96 8.52 2.28 8.18
N TYR A 97 8.13 1.65 7.07
CA TYR A 97 9.00 1.37 5.92
C TYR A 97 8.60 2.22 4.71
N GLY A 98 9.56 2.43 3.82
CA GLY A 98 9.36 3.16 2.58
C GLY A 98 8.96 2.21 1.46
N PHE A 99 7.97 2.59 0.67
CA PHE A 99 7.49 1.82 -0.45
C PHE A 99 7.53 2.65 -1.73
N LYS A 100 7.84 1.98 -2.84
CA LYS A 100 7.85 2.58 -4.18
C LYS A 100 7.08 1.67 -5.14
N VAL A 101 6.09 2.24 -5.81
CA VAL A 101 5.34 1.61 -6.90
C VAL A 101 5.55 2.45 -8.15
N ILE A 102 6.24 1.90 -9.15
CA ILE A 102 6.57 2.59 -10.39
C ILE A 102 5.92 1.84 -11.55
N PHE A 103 5.00 2.49 -12.24
CA PHE A 103 4.33 1.97 -13.42
C PHE A 103 5.27 1.97 -14.64
N PRO A 104 4.95 1.23 -15.70
CA PRO A 104 5.75 1.16 -16.92
C PRO A 104 5.98 2.51 -17.60
N SER A 105 5.05 3.47 -17.48
CA SER A 105 5.25 4.85 -17.96
C SER A 105 6.32 5.63 -17.19
N GLY A 106 6.81 5.12 -16.07
CA GLY A 106 7.73 5.81 -15.17
C GLY A 106 7.04 6.65 -14.09
N ASN A 107 5.72 6.86 -14.21
CA ASN A 107 4.91 7.44 -13.14
C ASN A 107 4.77 6.46 -11.98
N GLY A 108 4.48 6.96 -10.78
CA GLY A 108 4.37 6.09 -9.62
C GLY A 108 4.05 6.81 -8.33
N PHE A 109 4.03 6.04 -7.26
CA PHE A 109 3.80 6.50 -5.90
C PHE A 109 4.98 6.09 -5.03
N THR A 110 5.45 7.02 -4.22
CA THR A 110 6.36 6.75 -3.10
C THR A 110 5.63 7.13 -1.83
N PHE A 111 5.60 6.23 -0.86
CA PHE A 111 4.89 6.45 0.39
C PHE A 111 5.58 5.72 1.53
N MET A 112 5.20 6.11 2.75
CA MET A 112 5.63 5.49 3.99
C MET A 112 4.43 4.77 4.59
N ALA A 113 4.62 3.52 4.99
CA ALA A 113 3.56 2.72 5.61
C ALA A 113 4.13 1.73 6.62
N GLU A 114 3.27 1.30 7.53
CA GLU A 114 3.49 0.22 8.47
C GLU A 114 2.75 -1.02 7.95
N VAL A 115 3.33 -2.20 8.10
CA VAL A 115 2.66 -3.45 7.72
C VAL A 115 1.88 -3.95 8.94
N ARG A 116 0.56 -4.03 8.83
CA ARG A 116 -0.34 -4.38 9.94
C ARG A 116 -0.78 -5.81 9.95
N GLN A 117 -0.69 -6.49 8.81
CA GLN A 117 -1.03 -7.89 8.71
C GLN A 117 -0.25 -8.55 7.59
N HIS A 118 0.13 -9.80 7.83
CA HIS A 118 0.59 -10.70 6.79
C HIS A 118 -0.11 -12.04 6.94
N THR A 119 -0.62 -12.57 5.84
CA THR A 119 -1.27 -13.88 5.78
C THR A 119 -0.67 -14.71 4.66
N TRP A 120 -0.68 -16.03 4.84
CA TRP A 120 -0.32 -16.98 3.79
C TRP A 120 -1.36 -18.09 3.71
N SER A 121 -1.57 -18.61 2.50
CA SER A 121 -2.47 -19.74 2.26
C SER A 121 -1.83 -20.73 1.29
N ALA A 122 -1.97 -22.03 1.59
CA ALA A 122 -1.42 -23.12 0.81
C ALA A 122 -2.55 -24.10 0.44
N GLY A 123 -2.87 -24.19 -0.84
CA GLY A 123 -3.85 -25.15 -1.38
C GLY A 123 -3.16 -26.35 -2.05
N THR A 124 -3.87 -27.47 -2.15
CA THR A 124 -3.35 -28.74 -2.72
C THR A 124 -3.05 -28.69 -4.22
N ASN A 125 -3.51 -27.65 -4.93
CA ASN A 125 -3.46 -27.54 -6.38
C ASN A 125 -2.68 -26.31 -6.89
N GLY A 126 -1.75 -25.75 -6.12
CA GLY A 126 -1.04 -24.54 -6.58
C GLY A 126 0.09 -24.02 -5.70
N VAL A 127 0.47 -22.77 -6.00
CA VAL A 127 1.53 -22.00 -5.33
C VAL A 127 1.01 -21.42 -4.01
N VAL A 128 1.87 -21.32 -3.00
CA VAL A 128 1.54 -20.65 -1.73
C VAL A 128 1.32 -19.16 -1.99
N ALA A 129 0.15 -18.64 -1.62
CA ALA A 129 -0.17 -17.21 -1.72
C ALA A 129 0.25 -16.48 -0.45
N ALA A 130 0.63 -15.21 -0.59
CA ALA A 130 0.89 -14.32 0.53
C ALA A 130 0.23 -12.96 0.27
N THR A 131 -0.36 -12.39 1.32
CA THR A 131 -0.94 -11.06 1.31
C THR A 131 -0.38 -10.25 2.47
N PHE A 132 -0.02 -9.00 2.20
CA PHE A 132 0.45 -8.01 3.17
C PHE A 132 -0.46 -6.79 3.10
N SER A 133 -0.90 -6.28 4.25
CA SER A 133 -1.68 -5.05 4.39
C SER A 133 -1.10 -4.15 5.47
#